data_AF-A0A951LJG1-F1
#
_entry.id   AF-A0A951LJG1-F1
#
_cell.length_a   1.000
_cell.length_b   1.000
_cell.length_c   1.000
_cell.angle_alpha   90.00
_cell.angle_beta   90.00
_cell.angle_gamma   90.00
#
_symmetry.space_group_name_H-M   'P 1'
#
loop_
_entity.id
_entity.type
_entity.pdbx_description
1 polymer ?
#
loop_
_entity_poly.entity_id
_entity_poly.type
_entity_poly.pdbx_seq_one_letter_code
_entity_poly.pdbx_strand_id
1 'polypeptide(L)'
;MNRISLLASLALVGIAAGCGSQQPEYVAVSAPATTAANPAPDSASGAVPGSVSGPTGGQATGIHPSGTIVMPPGMSVGTSGNLTPTPQLDARIKTLEKQGKDKKAIAAAYADRGYERMMDDPASPKIKYRAALQDFRTALKFDPSNEKAGRNKDMIESIYRSMHRPIPS
;
A
#
# COMPACT_ATOMS: atom_id res chain seq x y z
N MET A 1 -19.63 -50.46 -4.41
CA MET A 1 -20.49 -49.36 -3.93
C MET A 1 -20.27 -48.15 -4.82
N ASN A 2 -21.36 -47.48 -5.19
CA ASN A 2 -21.62 -46.99 -6.54
C ASN A 2 -20.93 -45.67 -6.91
N ARG A 3 -20.42 -45.62 -8.15
CA ARG A 3 -20.15 -44.40 -8.91
C ARG A 3 -21.43 -44.02 -9.65
N ILE A 4 -22.01 -42.86 -9.36
CA ILE A 4 -23.14 -42.33 -10.12
C ILE A 4 -22.66 -41.05 -10.82
N SER A 5 -22.38 -41.21 -12.12
CA SER A 5 -22.44 -40.15 -13.11
C SER A 5 -23.87 -39.60 -13.18
N LEU A 6 -24.04 -38.28 -13.20
CA LEU A 6 -25.17 -37.69 -13.92
C LEU A 6 -24.67 -36.52 -14.76
N LEU A 7 -24.69 -36.77 -16.06
CA LEU A 7 -24.45 -35.84 -17.14
C LEU A 7 -25.64 -34.88 -17.30
N ALA A 8 -25.28 -33.66 -17.69
CA ALA A 8 -25.94 -32.83 -18.69
C ALA A 8 -27.44 -32.49 -18.51
N SER A 9 -27.71 -31.20 -18.33
CA SER A 9 -28.70 -30.52 -19.18
C SER A 9 -28.32 -29.07 -19.39
N LEU A 10 -28.01 -28.82 -20.65
CA LEU A 10 -27.77 -27.56 -21.33
C LEU A 10 -29.14 -26.85 -21.49
N ALA A 11 -29.26 -25.60 -21.05
CA ALA A 11 -30.30 -24.71 -21.54
C ALA A 11 -29.67 -23.35 -21.82
N LEU A 12 -29.66 -23.02 -23.10
CA LEU A 12 -29.05 -21.86 -23.73
C LEU A 12 -30.17 -21.11 -24.45
N VAL A 13 -30.57 -19.94 -23.95
CA VAL A 13 -31.27 -18.81 -24.61
C VAL A 13 -31.21 -17.65 -23.58
N GLY A 14 -30.85 -16.39 -23.82
CA GLY A 14 -30.56 -15.62 -25.02
C GLY A 14 -30.92 -14.14 -24.76
N ILE A 15 -29.94 -13.24 -24.96
CA ILE A 15 -30.05 -11.82 -25.32
C ILE A 15 -30.58 -10.80 -24.28
N ALA A 16 -29.66 -9.95 -23.80
CA ALA A 16 -29.89 -8.50 -23.78
C ALA A 16 -28.54 -7.79 -24.05
N ALA A 17 -28.47 -7.16 -25.23
CA ALA A 17 -27.40 -6.26 -25.61
C ALA A 17 -27.48 -5.00 -24.72
N GLY A 18 -26.41 -4.75 -23.97
CA GLY A 18 -26.19 -3.50 -23.25
C GLY A 18 -24.77 -3.03 -23.52
N CYS A 19 -24.55 -2.43 -24.69
CA CYS A 19 -23.37 -1.59 -24.94
C CYS A 19 -23.49 -0.35 -24.05
N GLY A 20 -22.77 -0.35 -22.93
CA GLY A 20 -22.62 0.79 -22.04
C GLY A 20 -21.14 1.04 -21.76
N SER A 21 -20.36 1.29 -22.81
CA SER A 21 -18.98 1.72 -22.71
C SER A 21 -18.93 3.19 -22.34
N GLN A 22 -19.07 3.50 -21.04
CA GLN A 22 -18.77 4.83 -20.53
C GLN A 22 -17.26 4.91 -20.25
N GLN A 23 -16.52 5.25 -21.29
CA GLN A 23 -15.13 5.68 -21.19
C GLN A 23 -15.14 7.05 -20.49
N PRO A 24 -14.41 7.28 -19.39
CA PRO A 24 -14.11 8.63 -18.97
C PRO A 24 -13.22 9.28 -20.03
N GLU A 25 -13.66 10.42 -20.55
CA GLU A 25 -12.85 11.34 -21.34
C GLU A 25 -11.57 11.66 -20.57
N TYR A 26 -10.47 11.03 -20.96
CA TYR A 26 -9.15 11.53 -20.66
C TYR A 26 -8.89 12.65 -21.67
N VAL A 27 -8.93 13.89 -21.20
CA VAL A 27 -8.35 15.01 -21.95
C VAL A 27 -6.85 14.76 -22.05
N ALA A 28 -6.42 14.31 -23.22
CA ALA A 28 -5.02 14.20 -23.59
C ALA A 28 -4.39 15.59 -23.59
N VAL A 29 -3.70 15.93 -22.50
CA VAL A 29 -2.73 17.03 -22.52
C VAL A 29 -1.60 16.59 -23.44
N SER A 30 -1.53 17.26 -24.58
CA SER A 30 -0.51 17.08 -25.60
C SER A 30 0.88 17.30 -25.00
N ALA A 31 1.72 16.27 -25.03
CA ALA A 31 3.14 16.41 -24.79
C ALA A 31 3.80 17.02 -26.04
N PRO A 32 4.61 18.10 -25.93
CA PRO A 32 5.41 18.57 -27.05
C PRO A 32 6.55 17.57 -27.33
N ALA A 33 6.63 17.14 -28.59
CA ALA A 33 7.77 16.45 -29.13
C ALA A 33 8.97 17.39 -29.19
N THR A 34 10.08 17.02 -28.56
CA THR A 34 11.39 17.59 -28.87
C THR A 34 12.36 16.47 -29.20
N THR A 35 12.58 16.30 -30.50
CA THR A 35 13.73 15.62 -31.09
C THR A 35 14.88 16.62 -31.18
N ALA A 36 16.02 16.34 -30.55
CA ALA A 36 17.37 16.79 -30.94
C ALA A 36 18.35 16.24 -29.88
N ALA A 37 19.13 15.20 -30.19
CA ALA A 37 20.47 15.30 -30.79
C ALA A 37 21.51 15.89 -29.82
N ASN A 38 22.35 15.02 -29.27
CA ASN A 38 23.60 15.37 -28.59
C ASN A 38 24.54 16.15 -29.54
N PRO A 39 25.31 17.10 -28.98
CA PRO A 39 26.75 17.07 -29.16
C PRO A 39 27.53 17.09 -27.84
N ALA A 40 28.78 16.64 -27.95
CA ALA A 40 29.76 16.36 -26.92
C ALA A 40 30.32 17.63 -26.21
N PRO A 41 31.23 17.48 -25.21
CA PRO A 41 31.50 18.47 -24.17
C PRO A 41 32.59 19.47 -24.57
N ASP A 42 32.54 20.66 -23.99
CA ASP A 42 33.68 21.57 -23.95
C ASP A 42 33.84 22.25 -22.58
N SER A 43 35.11 22.40 -22.20
CA SER A 43 35.59 22.88 -20.92
C SER A 43 35.80 24.39 -20.92
N ALA A 44 35.41 25.10 -19.86
CA ALA A 44 36.07 26.30 -19.29
C ALA A 44 35.21 26.84 -18.13
N SER A 45 35.69 26.80 -16.89
CA SER A 45 36.49 27.84 -16.22
C SER A 45 35.69 29.11 -15.89
N GLY A 46 35.41 29.31 -14.60
CA GLY A 46 34.76 30.51 -14.08
C GLY A 46 34.46 30.40 -12.59
N ALA A 47 35.44 30.75 -11.76
CA ALA A 47 35.29 30.92 -10.32
C ALA A 47 34.45 32.18 -10.00
N VAL A 48 33.64 32.12 -8.93
CA VAL A 48 33.52 33.20 -7.95
C VAL A 48 33.06 32.66 -6.58
N PRO A 49 33.67 33.11 -5.46
CA PRO A 49 33.27 32.79 -4.10
C PRO A 49 32.25 33.81 -3.57
N GLY A 50 31.28 33.37 -2.78
CA GLY A 50 30.27 34.25 -2.20
C GLY A 50 29.78 33.75 -0.84
N SER A 51 30.54 34.07 0.20
CA SER A 51 30.14 34.01 1.60
C SER A 51 29.00 34.98 1.88
N VAL A 52 27.95 34.55 2.58
CA VAL A 52 27.19 35.45 3.46
C VAL A 52 26.92 34.78 4.80
N SER A 53 27.42 35.47 5.83
CA SER A 53 27.28 35.23 7.25
C SER A 53 25.81 35.24 7.70
N GLY A 54 25.50 34.46 8.74
CA GLY A 54 24.18 34.42 9.38
C GLY A 54 23.86 35.62 10.26
N PRO A 55 22.88 35.47 11.17
CA PRO A 55 23.07 35.97 12.52
C PRO A 55 22.86 34.91 13.61
N THR A 56 23.75 35.03 14.59
CA THR A 56 23.81 34.44 15.92
C THR A 56 22.61 34.81 16.80
N GLY A 57 22.21 33.90 17.69
CA GLY A 57 21.85 34.26 19.06
C GLY A 57 20.41 33.98 19.50
N GLY A 58 20.26 32.99 20.38
CA GLY A 58 19.04 32.74 21.14
C GLY A 58 19.17 31.57 22.09
N GLN A 59 20.00 31.71 23.14
CA GLN A 59 19.88 30.89 24.35
C GLN A 59 18.64 31.36 25.14
N ALA A 60 17.79 30.43 25.60
CA ALA A 60 17.13 30.55 26.90
C ALA A 60 16.48 29.22 27.29
N THR A 61 17.02 28.65 28.36
CA THR A 61 16.41 27.75 29.33
C THR A 61 14.91 28.03 29.56
N GLY A 62 14.07 27.03 29.33
CA GLY A 62 12.63 27.06 29.62
C GLY A 62 12.21 25.82 30.38
N ILE A 63 11.92 26.03 31.66
CA ILE A 63 11.44 25.09 32.66
C ILE A 63 10.14 24.42 32.17
N HIS A 64 10.02 23.11 32.39
CA HIS A 64 8.81 22.33 32.17
C HIS A 64 7.67 22.82 33.07
N PRO A 65 6.52 23.27 32.55
CA PRO A 65 5.27 23.06 33.26
C PRO A 65 4.77 21.65 32.95
N SER A 66 4.38 20.91 33.98
CA SER A 66 3.47 19.77 33.89
C SER A 66 2.17 20.23 33.23
N GLY A 67 2.19 20.32 31.91
CA GLY A 67 1.02 20.48 31.08
C GLY A 67 0.49 19.10 30.79
N THR A 68 -0.64 18.74 31.40
CA THR A 68 -1.52 17.69 30.89
C THR A 68 -1.76 17.99 29.41
N ILE A 69 -1.08 17.26 28.52
CA ILE A 69 -1.39 17.31 27.10
C ILE A 69 -2.78 16.69 26.98
N VAL A 70 -3.79 17.54 26.92
CA VAL A 70 -5.14 17.16 26.49
C VAL A 70 -5.00 16.83 25.01
N MET A 71 -4.69 15.57 24.72
CA MET A 71 -4.70 15.07 23.35
C MET A 71 -6.13 15.21 22.81
N PRO A 72 -6.30 15.60 21.54
CA PRO A 72 -7.61 15.68 20.92
C PRO A 72 -8.30 14.30 20.96
N PRO A 73 -9.62 14.24 21.23
CA PRO A 73 -10.38 12.99 21.17
C PRO A 73 -10.30 12.44 19.75
N GLY A 74 -9.57 11.33 19.57
CA GLY A 74 -9.38 10.70 18.25
C GLY A 74 -8.00 10.06 18.04
N MET A 75 -6.97 10.43 18.83
CA MET A 75 -5.73 9.66 18.86
C MET A 75 -5.91 8.45 19.78
N SER A 76 -6.29 7.31 19.20
CA SER A 76 -6.27 6.03 19.87
C SER A 76 -4.85 5.77 20.40
N VAL A 77 -4.66 5.94 21.70
CA VAL A 77 -3.51 5.39 22.42
C VAL A 77 -3.63 3.89 22.20
N GLY A 78 -2.77 3.30 21.37
CA GLY A 78 -2.87 1.91 20.93
C GLY A 78 -2.90 0.95 22.13
N THR A 79 -4.10 0.64 22.61
CA THR A 79 -4.35 -0.04 23.89
C THR A 79 -4.48 -1.56 23.70
N SER A 80 -3.99 -2.11 22.59
CA SER A 80 -4.13 -3.54 22.36
C SER A 80 -2.84 -4.12 21.78
N GLY A 81 -2.22 -5.01 22.57
CA GLY A 81 -1.14 -5.88 22.11
C GLY A 81 -1.59 -6.93 21.09
N ASN A 82 -2.85 -6.90 20.67
CA ASN A 82 -3.45 -7.85 19.74
C ASN A 82 -4.06 -7.10 18.54
N LEU A 83 -3.99 -7.73 17.38
CA LEU A 83 -4.65 -7.28 16.15
C LEU A 83 -6.16 -7.39 16.30
N THR A 84 -6.88 -6.46 15.69
CA THR A 84 -8.32 -6.57 15.51
C THR A 84 -8.62 -7.73 14.56
N PRO A 85 -9.53 -8.66 14.93
CA PRO A 85 -9.98 -9.71 14.01
C PRO A 85 -10.66 -9.12 12.78
N THR A 86 -10.37 -9.70 11.61
CA THR A 86 -10.95 -9.29 10.31
C THR A 86 -11.82 -10.41 9.74
N PRO A 87 -12.92 -10.82 10.41
CA PRO A 87 -13.61 -12.09 10.15
C PRO A 87 -14.17 -12.18 8.72
N GLN A 88 -14.61 -11.06 8.15
CA GLN A 88 -15.16 -11.01 6.79
C GLN A 88 -14.08 -11.29 5.74
N LEU A 89 -12.91 -10.65 5.87
CA LEU A 89 -11.77 -10.88 4.98
C LEU A 89 -11.15 -12.26 5.19
N ASP A 90 -11.08 -12.74 6.43
CA ASP A 90 -10.58 -14.08 6.75
C ASP A 90 -11.46 -15.17 6.14
N ALA A 91 -12.78 -15.02 6.20
CA ALA A 91 -13.72 -15.92 5.55
C ALA A 91 -13.60 -15.89 4.02
N ARG A 92 -13.43 -14.70 3.43
CA ARG A 92 -13.23 -14.51 1.99
C ARG A 92 -11.94 -15.20 1.53
N ILE A 93 -10.81 -14.94 2.19
CA ILE A 93 -9.52 -15.59 1.91
C ILE A 93 -9.68 -17.10 1.97
N LYS A 94 -10.21 -17.64 3.07
CA LYS A 94 -10.39 -19.09 3.24
C LYS A 94 -11.26 -19.70 2.15
N THR A 95 -12.30 -19.01 1.70
CA THR A 95 -13.18 -19.48 0.62
C THR A 95 -12.44 -19.49 -0.72
N LEU A 96 -11.70 -18.43 -1.02
CA LEU A 96 -10.93 -18.31 -2.27
C LEU A 96 -9.77 -19.31 -2.34
N GLU A 97 -9.04 -19.51 -1.23
CA GLU A 97 -7.96 -20.50 -1.16
C GLU A 97 -8.47 -21.93 -1.35
N LYS A 98 -9.63 -22.26 -0.75
CA LYS A 98 -10.27 -23.56 -0.95
C LYS A 98 -10.67 -23.80 -2.39
N GLN A 99 -11.12 -22.75 -3.08
CA GLN A 99 -11.46 -22.84 -4.50
C GLN A 99 -10.19 -22.98 -5.35
N GLY A 100 -9.13 -22.24 -5.01
CA GLY A 100 -7.81 -22.32 -5.66
C GLY A 100 -7.77 -21.89 -7.13
N LYS A 101 -8.92 -21.48 -7.71
CA LYS A 101 -9.07 -21.19 -9.14
C LYS A 101 -8.60 -19.79 -9.52
N ASP A 102 -8.76 -18.83 -8.62
CA ASP A 102 -8.49 -17.41 -8.91
C ASP A 102 -7.41 -16.85 -7.98
N LYS A 103 -6.14 -17.02 -8.40
CA LYS A 103 -4.99 -16.50 -7.66
C LYS A 103 -5.02 -14.97 -7.54
N LYS A 104 -5.59 -14.25 -8.52
CA LYS A 104 -5.70 -12.79 -8.46
C LYS A 104 -6.71 -12.37 -7.40
N ALA A 105 -7.86 -13.06 -7.32
CA ALA A 105 -8.82 -12.82 -6.26
C ALA A 105 -8.26 -13.15 -4.86
N ILE A 106 -7.50 -14.26 -4.73
CA ILE A 106 -6.79 -14.58 -3.48
C ILE A 106 -5.82 -13.45 -3.12
N ALA A 107 -4.99 -13.01 -4.07
CA ALA A 107 -4.04 -11.92 -3.87
C ALA A 107 -4.73 -10.62 -3.45
N ALA A 108 -5.81 -10.24 -4.13
CA ALA A 108 -6.60 -9.06 -3.81
C ALA A 108 -7.17 -9.13 -2.39
N ALA A 109 -7.71 -10.28 -1.97
CA ALA A 109 -8.24 -10.46 -0.62
C ALA A 109 -7.17 -10.32 0.48
N TYR A 110 -5.95 -10.85 0.24
CA TYR A 110 -4.82 -10.61 1.13
C TYR A 110 -4.40 -9.14 1.14
N ALA A 111 -4.33 -8.48 -0.01
CA ALA A 111 -3.99 -7.06 -0.09
C ALA A 111 -5.04 -6.17 0.61
N ASP A 112 -6.32 -6.54 0.55
CA ASP A 112 -7.39 -5.85 1.27
C ASP A 112 -7.20 -5.98 2.79
N ARG A 113 -6.92 -7.20 3.27
CA ARG A 113 -6.70 -7.44 4.71
C ARG A 113 -5.44 -6.76 5.25
N GLY A 114 -4.35 -6.79 4.49
CA GLY A 114 -3.13 -6.09 4.86
C GLY A 114 -3.36 -4.58 4.97
N TYR A 115 -4.16 -4.02 4.07
CA TYR A 115 -4.50 -2.59 4.09
C TYR A 115 -5.37 -2.21 5.30
N GLU A 116 -6.41 -2.98 5.60
CA GLU A 116 -7.27 -2.76 6.78
C GLU A 116 -6.46 -2.84 8.08
N ARG A 117 -5.59 -3.85 8.21
CA ARG A 117 -4.69 -3.96 9.37
C ARG A 117 -3.75 -2.76 9.48
N MET A 118 -3.24 -2.26 8.35
CA MET A 118 -2.31 -1.13 8.36
C MET A 118 -3.00 0.17 8.80
N MET A 119 -4.19 0.45 8.27
CA MET A 119 -4.88 1.73 8.44
C MET A 119 -5.80 1.75 9.66
N ASP A 120 -6.63 0.74 9.83
CA ASP A 120 -7.80 0.78 10.72
C ASP A 120 -7.56 0.06 12.06
N ASP A 121 -6.49 -0.73 12.17
CA ASP A 121 -6.17 -1.47 13.39
C ASP A 121 -5.60 -0.53 14.49
N PRO A 122 -6.16 -0.56 15.72
CA PRO A 122 -5.68 0.22 16.87
C PRO A 122 -4.43 -0.36 17.53
N ALA A 123 -3.95 -1.54 17.11
CA ALA A 123 -2.72 -2.13 17.62
C ALA A 123 -1.52 -1.21 17.36
N SER A 124 -0.48 -1.38 18.18
CA SER A 124 0.76 -0.61 18.01
C SER A 124 1.33 -0.78 16.59
N PRO A 125 1.99 0.25 16.03
CA PRO A 125 2.60 0.19 14.68
C PRO A 125 3.47 -1.05 14.46
N LYS A 126 4.23 -1.47 15.49
CA LYS A 126 5.07 -2.67 15.46
C LYS A 126 4.29 -3.95 15.14
N ILE A 127 3.08 -4.07 15.65
CA ILE A 127 2.23 -5.25 15.50
C ILE A 127 1.50 -5.20 14.17
N LYS A 128 0.79 -4.08 13.90
CA LYS A 128 -0.05 -3.97 12.72
C LYS A 128 0.74 -3.93 11.41
N TYR A 129 1.87 -3.24 11.37
CA TYR A 129 2.70 -3.21 10.15
C TYR A 129 3.37 -4.56 9.87
N ARG A 130 3.76 -5.31 10.90
CA ARG A 130 4.29 -6.67 10.71
C ARG A 130 3.23 -7.59 10.10
N ALA A 131 2.01 -7.55 10.61
CA ALA A 131 0.90 -8.36 10.10
C ALA A 131 0.50 -7.96 8.67
N ALA A 132 0.37 -6.66 8.41
CA ALA A 132 0.10 -6.13 7.08
C ALA A 132 1.18 -6.52 6.06
N LEU A 133 2.46 -6.45 6.45
CA LEU A 133 3.58 -6.85 5.59
C LEU A 133 3.52 -8.32 5.19
N GLN A 134 3.14 -9.21 6.12
CA GLN A 134 2.93 -10.63 5.84
C GLN A 134 1.79 -10.84 4.83
N ASP A 135 0.70 -10.09 4.95
CA ASP A 135 -0.42 -10.14 4.01
C ASP A 135 -0.01 -9.66 2.62
N PHE A 136 0.69 -8.53 2.50
CA PHE A 136 1.15 -8.03 1.19
C PHE A 136 2.15 -8.96 0.52
N ARG A 137 3.07 -9.55 1.29
CA ARG A 137 3.98 -10.59 0.75
C ARG A 137 3.21 -11.81 0.27
N THR A 138 2.17 -12.21 1.00
CA THR A 138 1.34 -13.34 0.60
C THR A 138 0.55 -13.02 -0.67
N ALA A 139 -0.02 -11.82 -0.77
CA ALA A 139 -0.66 -11.34 -1.99
C ALA A 139 0.29 -11.43 -3.20
N LEU A 140 1.53 -10.96 -3.06
CA LEU A 140 2.54 -11.00 -4.13
C LEU A 140 3.02 -12.42 -4.49
N LYS A 141 2.87 -13.41 -3.59
CA LYS A 141 3.10 -14.83 -3.94
C LYS A 141 2.01 -15.37 -4.87
N PHE A 142 0.77 -14.91 -4.72
CA PHE A 142 -0.35 -15.33 -5.57
C PHE A 142 -0.42 -14.53 -6.87
N ASP A 143 -0.17 -13.22 -6.80
CA ASP A 143 -0.12 -12.30 -7.94
C ASP A 143 1.04 -11.29 -7.79
N PRO A 144 2.20 -11.55 -8.42
CA PRO A 144 3.34 -10.63 -8.38
C PRO A 144 3.06 -9.25 -8.99
N SER A 145 2.02 -9.12 -9.82
CA SER A 145 1.62 -7.86 -10.45
C SER A 145 0.62 -7.05 -9.63
N ASN A 146 0.27 -7.51 -8.41
CA ASN A 146 -0.68 -6.81 -7.56
C ASN A 146 -0.10 -5.47 -7.05
N GLU A 147 -0.46 -4.39 -7.73
CA GLU A 147 0.06 -3.05 -7.43
C GLU A 147 -0.28 -2.58 -6.00
N LYS A 148 -1.46 -2.92 -5.49
CA LYS A 148 -1.88 -2.56 -4.13
C LYS A 148 -0.93 -3.22 -3.13
N ALA A 149 -0.65 -4.50 -3.28
CA ALA A 149 0.29 -5.19 -2.41
C ALA A 149 1.72 -4.68 -2.55
N GLY A 150 2.20 -4.46 -3.78
CA GLY A 150 3.53 -3.93 -4.05
C GLY A 150 3.78 -2.58 -3.39
N ARG A 151 2.93 -1.58 -3.68
CA ARG A 151 3.04 -0.22 -3.13
C ARG A 151 3.01 -0.20 -1.60
N ASN A 152 2.09 -0.93 -0.99
CA ASN A 152 1.96 -0.92 0.47
C ASN A 152 3.08 -1.72 1.17
N LYS A 153 3.58 -2.81 0.56
CA LYS A 153 4.79 -3.51 1.04
C LYS A 153 5.98 -2.55 1.06
N ASP A 154 6.24 -1.88 -0.05
CA ASP A 154 7.39 -0.97 -0.20
C ASP A 154 7.29 0.21 0.77
N MET A 155 6.08 0.74 0.98
CA MET A 155 5.80 1.79 1.98
C MET A 155 6.15 1.32 3.39
N ILE A 156 5.64 0.16 3.85
CA ILE A 156 5.95 -0.38 5.18
C ILE A 156 7.45 -0.61 5.35
N GLU A 157 8.10 -1.21 4.35
CA GLU A 157 9.54 -1.46 4.38
C GLU A 157 10.35 -0.16 4.46
N SER A 158 9.90 0.92 3.80
CA SER A 158 10.53 2.24 3.90
C SER A 158 10.44 2.82 5.31
N ILE A 159 9.32 2.61 6.01
CA ILE A 159 9.12 3.04 7.40
C ILE A 159 10.09 2.28 8.33
N TYR A 160 10.28 0.97 8.14
CA TYR A 160 11.28 0.22 8.90
C TYR A 160 12.70 0.76 8.69
N ARG A 161 13.07 1.04 7.44
CA ARG A 161 14.38 1.60 7.10
C ARG A 161 14.60 2.98 7.74
N SER A 162 13.62 3.88 7.70
CA SER A 162 13.75 5.22 8.30
C SER A 162 13.88 5.19 9.82
N MET A 163 13.28 4.18 10.46
CA MET A 163 13.44 3.93 11.89
C MET A 163 14.76 3.23 12.27
N HIS A 164 15.65 2.95 11.30
CA HIS A 164 16.85 2.13 11.48
C HIS A 164 16.54 0.76 12.11
N ARG A 165 15.38 0.18 11.74
CA ARG A 165 14.93 -1.12 12.23
C ARG A 165 15.05 -2.18 11.15
N PRO A 166 15.37 -3.43 11.51
CA PRO A 166 15.33 -4.53 10.56
C PRO A 166 13.90 -4.76 10.06
N ILE A 167 13.77 -5.02 8.77
CA ILE A 167 12.50 -5.40 8.16
C ILE A 167 12.16 -6.81 8.67
N PRO A 168 10.99 -7.01 9.31
CA PRO A 168 10.60 -8.33 9.78
C PRO A 168 10.36 -9.26 8.59
N SER A 169 10.71 -10.53 8.73
CA SER A 169 10.48 -11.61 7.78
C SER A 169 9.07 -12.20 7.88
#